data_AF-A0A0F2PJM9-F1
#
_entry.id   AF-A0A0F2PJM9-F1
#
_cell.length_a   1.000
_cell.length_b   1.000
_cell.length_c   1.000
_cell.angle_alpha   90.00
_cell.angle_beta   90.00
_cell.angle_gamma   90.00
#
_symmetry.space_group_name_H-M   'P 1'
#
loop_
_entity.id
_entity.type
_entity.pdbx_description
1 polymer ?
#
loop_
_entity_poly.entity_id
_entity_poly.type
_entity_poly.pdbx_seq_one_letter_code
_entity_poly.pdbx_strand_id
1 'polypeptide(L)' 'MSVAAIKNPIFVGELVVYMDTPEQARVVEIDCRYELYTTANSCTCCTYRFSSRRNPDFQCRHIAAVRKVMSGEVVAEAD' A
#
# COMPACT_ATOMS: atom_id res chain seq x y z
N MET A 1 -3.30 8.78 -14.23
CA MET A 1 -3.92 7.47 -13.93
C MET A 1 -5.42 7.60 -14.13
N SER A 2 -6.02 6.72 -14.93
CA SER A 2 -7.46 6.72 -15.15
C SER A 2 -8.20 6.21 -13.91
N VAL A 3 -9.38 6.78 -13.66
CA VAL A 3 -10.25 6.52 -12.49
C VAL A 3 -10.65 5.03 -12.35
N ALA A 4 -10.48 4.21 -13.39
CA ALA A 4 -10.82 2.79 -13.40
C ALA A 4 -9.89 1.89 -12.56
N ALA A 5 -8.65 2.34 -12.24
CA ALA A 5 -7.75 1.58 -11.36
C ALA A 5 -8.16 1.63 -9.88
N ILE A 6 -9.07 2.55 -9.53
CA ILE A 6 -9.65 2.68 -8.20
C ILE A 6 -10.70 1.56 -8.08
N LYS A 7 -10.34 0.47 -7.38
CA LYS A 7 -11.14 -0.73 -6.99
C LYS A 7 -10.63 -2.10 -7.48
N ASN A 8 -9.67 -2.16 -8.41
CA ASN A 8 -9.08 -3.46 -8.78
C ASN A 8 -7.96 -3.85 -7.80
N PRO A 9 -7.91 -5.10 -7.32
CA PRO A 9 -6.81 -5.58 -6.48
C PRO A 9 -5.51 -5.59 -7.26
N ILE A 10 -4.45 -5.05 -6.67
CA ILE A 10 -3.09 -5.10 -7.22
C ILE A 10 -2.23 -5.94 -6.29
N PHE A 11 -1.72 -7.06 -6.80
CA PHE A 11 -0.88 -7.97 -6.04
C PHE A 11 0.58 -7.50 -6.06
N VAL A 12 1.17 -7.30 -4.88
CA VAL A 12 2.56 -6.89 -4.69
C VAL A 12 3.22 -7.88 -3.72
N GLY A 13 3.71 -9.00 -4.24
CA GLY A 13 4.20 -10.10 -3.43
C GLY A 13 3.08 -10.68 -2.56
N GLU A 14 3.25 -10.64 -1.23
CA GLU A 14 2.27 -11.13 -0.25
C GLU A 14 1.23 -10.07 0.18
N LEU A 15 1.20 -8.93 -0.52
CA LEU A 15 0.32 -7.81 -0.23
C LEU A 15 -0.70 -7.62 -1.35
N VAL A 16 -1.92 -7.28 -0.98
CA VAL A 16 -2.96 -6.82 -1.90
C VAL A 16 -3.19 -5.33 -1.67
N VAL A 17 -3.05 -4.53 -2.71
CA VAL A 17 -3.21 -3.08 -2.67
C VAL A 17 -4.47 -2.69 -3.41
N TYR A 18 -5.36 -1.98 -2.72
CA TYR A 18 -6.56 -1.35 -3.28
C TYR A 18 -6.36 0.16 -3.26
N MET A 19 -6.22 0.76 -4.43
CA MET A 19 -6.16 2.22 -4.54
C MET A 19 -7.58 2.78 -4.30
N ASP A 20 -7.75 3.59 -3.26
CA ASP A 20 -9.01 4.28 -2.97
C ASP A 20 -9.06 5.66 -3.66
N THR A 21 -7.90 6.31 -3.74
CA THR A 21 -7.67 7.57 -4.47
C THR A 21 -6.29 7.53 -5.12
N PRO A 22 -5.90 8.52 -5.96
CA PRO A 22 -4.54 8.60 -6.49
C PRO A 22 -3.43 8.71 -5.43
N GLU A 23 -3.76 9.06 -4.19
CA GLU A 23 -2.81 9.38 -3.11
C GLU A 23 -2.92 8.43 -1.90
N GLN A 24 -3.98 7.63 -1.84
CA GLN A 24 -4.31 6.77 -0.72
C GLN A 24 -4.74 5.37 -1.17
N ALA A 25 -4.29 4.37 -0.42
CA ALA A 25 -4.62 2.99 -0.64
C ALA A 25 -4.98 2.27 0.67
N ARG A 26 -5.75 1.19 0.53
CA ARG A 26 -5.85 0.13 1.53
C ARG A 26 -4.92 -1.01 1.14
N VAL A 27 -4.10 -1.42 2.09
CA VAL A 27 -3.17 -2.54 1.93
C VAL A 27 -3.61 -3.66 2.87
N VAL A 28 -3.81 -4.84 2.30
CA VAL A 28 -4.17 -6.06 3.01
C VAL A 28 -3.00 -7.01 2.89
N GLU A 29 -2.49 -7.51 4.01
CA GLU A 29 -1.56 -8.64 3.96
C GLU A 29 -2.38 -9.93 3.84
N ILE A 30 -1.91 -10.89 3.06
CA ILE A 30 -2.62 -12.17 2.87
C ILE A 30 -2.94 -12.85 4.23
N ASP A 31 -2.07 -12.66 5.24
CA ASP A 31 -2.24 -13.21 6.59
C ASP A 31 -2.90 -12.24 7.60
N CYS A 32 -3.13 -10.97 7.23
CA CYS A 32 -3.64 -9.96 8.16
C CYS A 32 -5.12 -9.67 7.91
N ARG A 33 -5.97 -9.93 8.92
CA ARG A 33 -7.42 -9.68 8.90
C ARG A 33 -7.82 -8.19 8.95
N TYR A 34 -6.87 -7.27 8.83
CA TYR A 34 -7.08 -5.83 9.02
C TYR A 34 -6.66 -5.06 7.78
N GLU A 35 -7.55 -4.20 7.29
CA GLU A 35 -7.25 -3.25 6.22
C GLU A 35 -6.37 -2.12 6.77
N LEU A 36 -5.21 -1.88 6.15
CA LEU A 36 -4.27 -0.85 6.56
C LEU A 36 -4.35 0.34 5.61
N TYR A 37 -4.65 1.53 6.13
CA TYR A 37 -4.60 2.75 5.34
C TYR A 37 -3.16 3.19 5.14
N THR A 38 -2.77 3.35 3.88
CA THR A 38 -1.40 3.61 3.48
C THR A 38 -1.36 4.67 2.38
N THR A 39 -0.47 5.64 2.53
CA THR A 39 -0.12 6.63 1.50
C THR A 39 1.33 6.43 1.08
N ALA A 40 1.80 7.22 0.12
CA ALA A 40 3.21 7.21 -0.28
C ALA A 40 4.19 7.52 0.87
N ASN A 41 3.72 8.08 1.99
CA ASN A 41 4.59 8.57 3.07
C ASN A 41 4.11 8.18 4.49
N SER A 42 3.01 7.43 4.62
CA SER A 42 2.48 7.04 5.93
C SER A 42 1.72 5.72 5.86
N CYS A 43 1.68 5.00 6.97
CA CYS A 43 0.91 3.76 7.10
C CYS A 43 0.27 3.66 8.49
N THR A 44 -0.93 3.11 8.59
CA THR A 44 -1.59 2.87 9.88
C THR A 44 -1.12 1.59 10.58
N CYS A 45 -0.23 0.80 9.98
CA CYS A 45 0.27 -0.43 10.59
C CYS A 45 1.04 -0.13 11.88
N CYS A 46 0.87 -0.98 12.89
CA CYS A 46 1.51 -0.81 14.20
C CYS A 46 3.03 -0.70 14.05
N THR A 47 3.63 -1.51 13.20
CA THR A 47 5.08 -1.50 12.95
C THR A 47 5.55 -0.14 12.48
N TYR A 48 4.90 0.50 11.50
CA TYR A 48 5.27 1.86 11.09
C TYR A 48 5.03 2.87 12.20
N ARG A 49 3.88 2.84 12.88
CA ARG A 49 3.54 3.81 13.94
C ARG A 49 4.54 3.80 15.10
N PHE A 50 5.04 2.64 15.48
CA PHE A 50 5.99 2.51 16.58
C PHE A 50 7.44 2.71 16.13
N SER A 51 7.83 2.13 14.99
CA SER A 51 9.21 2.19 14.50
C SER A 51 9.58 3.56 13.93
N SER A 52 8.68 4.26 13.22
CA SER A 52 8.96 5.59 12.65
C SER A 52 9.26 6.65 13.72
N ARG A 53 8.70 6.49 14.93
CA ARG A 53 8.98 7.37 16.07
C ARG A 53 10.39 7.16 16.64
N ARG A 54 10.94 5.95 16.50
CA ARG A 54 12.28 5.59 17.00
C ARG A 54 13.36 5.76 15.93
N ASN A 55 13.00 5.51 14.68
CA ASN A 55 13.87 5.61 13.52
C ASN A 55 13.12 6.33 12.38
N PRO A 56 13.42 7.61 12.12
CA PRO A 56 12.83 8.38 11.04
C PRO A 56 13.02 7.74 9.65
N ASP A 57 14.07 6.95 9.46
CA ASP A 57 14.41 6.30 8.18
C ASP A 57 13.79 4.90 8.03
N PHE A 58 12.90 4.51 8.94
CA PHE A 58 12.25 3.20 8.92
C PHE A 58 11.47 2.96 7.62
N GLN A 59 11.85 1.90 6.89
CA GLN A 59 11.24 1.52 5.62
C GLN A 59 10.07 0.56 5.85
N CYS A 60 8.84 1.07 5.77
CA CYS A 60 7.63 0.25 5.86
C CYS A 60 7.32 -0.46 4.54
N ARG A 61 7.13 -1.78 4.59
CA ARG A 61 6.80 -2.60 3.41
C ARG A 61 5.50 -2.17 2.72
N HIS A 62 4.49 -1.73 3.49
CA HIS A 62 3.21 -1.26 2.94
C HIS A 62 3.39 0.03 2.13
N ILE A 63 4.16 0.97 2.66
CA ILE A 63 4.49 2.23 1.97
C ILE A 63 5.26 1.93 0.69
N ALA A 64 6.22 1.00 0.74
CA ALA A 64 6.98 0.58 -0.43
C ALA A 64 6.06 -0.02 -1.51
N ALA A 65 5.10 -0.88 -1.13
CA ALA A 65 4.13 -1.45 -2.06
C ALA A 65 3.26 -0.38 -2.73
N VAL A 66 2.73 0.57 -1.95
CA VAL A 66 1.95 1.70 -2.51
C VAL A 66 2.77 2.54 -3.47
N ARG A 67 4.04 2.82 -3.16
CA ARG A 67 4.94 3.56 -4.07
C ARG A 67 5.15 2.84 -5.40
N LYS A 68 5.29 1.52 -5.39
CA LYS A 68 5.43 0.71 -6.63
C LYS A 68 4.17 0.75 -7.50
N VAL A 69 3.01 0.72 -6.87
CA VAL A 69 1.72 0.88 -7.58
C VAL A 69 1.62 2.30 -8.16
N MET A 70 1.96 3.32 -7.37
CA MET A 70 1.90 4.72 -7.81
C MET A 70 2.95 5.06 -8.89
N SER A 71 4.08 4.37 -8.94
CA SER A 71 5.07 4.56 -10.00
C SER A 71 4.70 3.82 -11.30
N GLY A 72 3.70 2.92 -11.25
CA GLY A 72 3.35 2.05 -12.37
C GLY A 72 4.31 0.87 -12.57
N GLU A 73 5.18 0.57 -11.60
CA GLU A 73 6.03 -0.63 -11.61
C GLU A 73 5.20 -1.91 -11.51
N VAL A 74 4.04 -1.81 -10.83
CA VAL A 74 3.07 -2.90 -10.70
C VAL A 74 1.70 -2.40 -11.12
N VAL A 75 1.02 -3.16 -11.97
CA VAL A 75 -0.32 -2.86 -12.48
C VAL A 75 -1.28 -3.97 -12.08
N ALA A 76 -2.58 -3.65 -11.99
CA ALA A 76 -3.61 -4.66 -11.84
C ALA A 76 -3.54 -5.64 -13.03
N GLU A 77 -3.52 -6.93 -12.76
CA GLU A 77 -3.79 -7.92 -13.79
C GLU A 77 -5.25 -7.71 -14.24
N ALA A 78 -5.43 -7.46 -15.54
CA ALA A 78 -6.75 -7.41 -16.15
C ALA A 78 -7.11 -8.83 -16.57
N ASP A 79 -8.01 -9.47 -15.84
CA ASP A 79 -8.76 -10.63 -16.34
C ASP A 79 -9.71 -10.20 -17.48
#